data_AF-A0A959TXN4-F1
#
_entry.id   AF-A0A959TXN4-F1
#
_cell.length_a   1.000
_cell.length_b   1.000
_cell.length_c   1.000
_cell.angle_alpha   90.00
_cell.angle_beta   90.00
_cell.angle_gamma   90.00
#
_symmetry.space_group_name_H-M   'P 1'
#
loop_
_entity.id
_entity.type
_entity.pdbx_description
1 polymer ?
#
loop_
_entity_poly.entity_id
_entity_poly.type
_entity_poly.pdbx_seq_one_letter_code
_entity_poly.pdbx_strand_id
1 'polypeptide(L)'
;HTDLINENFVVEEYDEEVLERERPIAPALMVTYRPHHHWSFLLGGGMEFAEGDDLVLARAGVEYTVHLSGAWETCASLAYDLRIDAYDSWTLGIGLMRLW
;
A
#
# COMPACT_ATOMS: atom_id res chain seq x y z
N HIS A 1 8.90 -0.35 2.43
CA HIS A 1 7.85 0.67 2.58
C HIS A 1 7.35 0.51 4.01
N THR A 2 7.38 1.56 4.83
CA THR A 2 6.82 1.50 6.19
C THR A 2 5.76 2.57 6.23
N ASP A 3 4.51 2.14 6.26
CA ASP A 3 3.35 3.03 6.24
C ASP A 3 2.89 3.24 7.69
N LEU A 4 2.73 4.50 8.07
CA LEU A 4 2.23 4.91 9.38
C LEU A 4 0.94 5.72 9.15
N ILE A 5 -0.17 5.16 9.58
CA ILE A 5 -1.50 5.78 9.43
C ILE A 5 -1.89 6.32 10.80
N ASN A 6 -1.97 7.64 10.92
CA ASN A 6 -2.35 8.34 12.16
C ASN A 6 -3.79 8.84 12.07
N GLU A 7 -4.71 7.94 11.76
CA GLU A 7 -6.14 8.23 11.62
C GLU A 7 -6.94 7.12 12.32
N ASN A 8 -8.03 7.49 12.99
CA ASN A 8 -8.98 6.55 13.58
C ASN A 8 -10.05 6.24 12.54
N PHE A 9 -10.26 4.97 12.23
CA PHE A 9 -11.29 4.51 11.31
C PHE A 9 -12.05 3.33 11.88
N VAL A 10 -13.35 3.30 11.59
CA VAL A 10 -14.28 2.23 11.97
C VAL A 10 -14.59 1.45 10.70
N VAL A 11 -14.23 0.17 10.68
CA VAL A 11 -14.56 -0.74 9.57
C VAL A 11 -15.68 -1.65 10.04
N GLU A 12 -16.84 -1.60 9.37
CA GLU A 12 -17.93 -2.56 9.58
C GLU A 12 -17.66 -3.81 8.73
N GLU A 13 -17.48 -4.95 9.39
CA GLU A 13 -17.46 -6.25 8.73
C GLU A 13 -18.88 -6.69 8.34
N TYR A 14 -18.98 -7.54 7.31
CA TYR A 14 -20.27 -8.06 6.79
C TYR A 14 -21.04 -8.94 7.80
N ASP A 15 -20.53 -9.16 9.02
CA ASP A 15 -21.11 -10.03 10.06
C ASP A 15 -20.89 -9.49 11.50
N GLU A 16 -21.39 -8.27 11.76
CA GLU A 16 -21.59 -7.65 13.10
C GLU A 16 -20.36 -7.31 13.97
N GLU A 17 -19.13 -7.67 13.60
CA GLU A 17 -17.92 -7.22 14.33
C GLU A 17 -17.39 -5.88 13.79
N VAL A 18 -17.44 -4.86 14.66
CA VAL A 18 -16.87 -3.54 14.41
C VAL A 18 -15.39 -3.58 14.80
N LEU A 19 -14.50 -3.65 13.80
CA LEU A 19 -13.06 -3.64 14.04
C LEU A 19 -12.59 -2.18 14.21
N GLU A 20 -12.49 -1.70 15.44
CA GLU A 20 -11.79 -0.44 15.75
C GLU A 20 -10.27 -0.66 15.62
N ARG A 21 -9.61 0.19 14.83
CA ARG A 21 -8.15 0.19 14.66
C ARG A 21 -7.61 1.52 15.15
N GLU A 22 -6.92 1.54 16.30
CA GLU A 22 -6.22 2.73 16.80
C GLU A 22 -4.73 2.64 16.41
N ARG A 23 -4.28 3.60 15.57
CA ARG A 23 -2.87 3.81 15.18
C ARG A 23 -2.15 2.55 14.66
N PRO A 24 -2.70 1.87 13.65
CA PRO A 24 -2.05 0.68 13.10
C PRO A 24 -0.66 1.02 12.52
N ILE A 25 0.33 0.21 12.87
CA ILE A 25 1.67 0.24 12.27
C ILE A 25 1.81 -1.02 11.41
N ALA A 26 1.94 -0.85 10.10
CA ALA A 26 2.00 -1.95 9.14
C ALA A 26 3.36 -2.00 8.42
N PRO A 27 4.44 -2.49 9.06
CA PRO A 27 5.69 -2.76 8.36
C PRO A 27 5.50 -3.88 7.33
N ALA A 28 5.84 -3.59 6.07
CA ALA A 28 5.83 -4.56 4.99
C ALA A 28 7.20 -4.67 4.31
N LEU A 29 7.68 -5.92 4.16
CA LEU A 29 8.85 -6.21 3.36
C LEU A 29 8.42 -6.39 1.90
N MET A 30 8.90 -5.50 1.04
CA MET A 30 8.53 -5.44 -0.37
C MET A 30 9.71 -5.80 -1.26
N VAL A 31 9.46 -6.65 -2.24
CA VAL A 31 10.36 -6.92 -3.36
C VAL A 31 9.83 -6.17 -4.58
N THR A 32 10.71 -5.49 -5.29
CA THR A 32 10.38 -4.76 -6.52
C THR A 32 11.11 -5.39 -7.70
N TYR A 33 10.37 -5.76 -8.74
CA TYR A 33 10.89 -6.25 -10.00
C TYR A 33 10.57 -5.26 -11.12
N ARG A 34 11.60 -4.83 -11.87
CA ARG A 34 11.49 -3.85 -12.96
C ARG A 34 11.88 -4.47 -14.30
N PRO A 35 10.94 -5.09 -15.03
CA PRO A 35 11.24 -5.69 -16.33
C PRO A 35 11.45 -4.64 -17.44
N HIS A 36 10.89 -3.43 -17.31
CA HIS A 36 11.05 -2.33 -18.27
C HIS A 36 11.23 -1.00 -17.55
N HIS A 37 11.80 0.01 -18.22
CA HIS A 37 11.98 1.37 -17.70
C HIS A 37 10.70 2.08 -17.26
N HIS A 38 9.53 1.59 -17.68
CA HIS A 38 8.24 2.19 -17.38
C HIS A 38 7.43 1.38 -16.37
N TRP A 39 7.76 0.13 -16.11
CA TRP A 39 6.93 -0.76 -15.29
C TRP A 39 7.74 -1.28 -14.09
N SER A 40 7.19 -1.10 -12.90
CA SER A 40 7.68 -1.73 -11.68
C SER A 40 6.57 -2.59 -11.09
N PHE A 41 6.88 -3.84 -10.77
CA PHE A 41 5.98 -4.73 -10.03
C PHE A 41 6.49 -4.83 -8.60
N LEU A 42 5.58 -4.70 -7.65
CA LEU A 42 5.87 -4.77 -6.22
C LEU A 42 5.10 -5.96 -5.65
N LEU A 43 5.78 -6.77 -4.86
CA LEU A 43 5.13 -7.84 -4.12
C LEU A 43 5.81 -7.97 -2.77
N GLY A 44 5.01 -8.08 -1.72
CA GLY A 44 5.52 -8.16 -0.38
C GLY A 44 4.48 -8.58 0.62
N GLY A 45 4.94 -8.73 1.84
CA GLY A 45 4.10 -9.12 2.95
C GLY A 45 4.64 -8.53 4.24
N GLY A 46 3.76 -8.45 5.21
CA GLY A 46 4.02 -7.84 6.49
C GLY A 46 3.01 -8.27 7.53
N MET A 47 3.10 -7.63 8.67
CA MET A 47 2.10 -7.72 9.72
C MET A 47 1.72 -6.30 10.08
N GLU A 48 0.44 -6.07 10.29
CA GLU A 48 -0.07 -4.85 10.89
C GLU A 48 -0.28 -5.09 12.38
N PHE A 49 0.31 -4.20 13.18
CA PHE A 49 0.17 -4.18 14.62
C PHE A 49 -0.76 -3.01 14.97
N ALA A 50 -1.91 -3.32 15.58
CA ALA A 50 -2.89 -2.35 16.03
C ALA A 50 -3.34 -2.69 17.45
N GLU A 51 -3.87 -1.71 18.19
CA GLU A 51 -4.45 -1.99 19.51
C GLU A 51 -5.72 -2.85 19.33
N GLY A 52 -5.68 -4.12 19.75
CA GLY A 52 -6.71 -5.13 19.49
C GLY A 52 -6.12 -6.44 18.97
N ASP A 53 -5.91 -6.52 17.66
CA ASP A 53 -5.41 -7.72 16.96
C ASP A 53 -4.36 -7.42 15.91
N ASP A 54 -3.37 -8.31 15.80
CA ASP A 54 -2.35 -8.29 14.75
C ASP A 54 -2.89 -8.94 13.47
N LEU A 55 -2.77 -8.24 12.34
CA LEU A 55 -3.24 -8.74 11.04
C LEU A 55 -2.07 -9.09 10.13
N VAL A 56 -2.15 -10.22 9.43
CA VAL A 56 -1.17 -10.56 8.40
C VAL A 56 -1.56 -9.83 7.10
N LEU A 57 -0.59 -9.12 6.50
CA LEU A 57 -0.76 -8.32 5.30
C LEU A 57 0.02 -8.92 4.14
N ALA A 58 -0.61 -9.09 2.98
CA ALA A 58 0.04 -9.31 1.70
C ALA A 58 -0.25 -8.13 0.77
N ARG A 59 0.79 -7.53 0.19
CA ARG A 59 0.70 -6.39 -0.72
C ARG A 59 1.21 -6.78 -2.09
N ALA A 60 0.39 -6.57 -3.11
CA ALA A 60 0.78 -6.62 -4.51
C ALA A 60 0.61 -5.23 -5.11
N GLY A 61 1.52 -4.82 -6.00
CA GLY A 61 1.44 -3.52 -6.62
C GLY A 61 2.08 -3.48 -7.99
N VAL A 62 1.66 -2.51 -8.76
CA VAL A 62 2.24 -2.16 -10.06
C VAL A 62 2.35 -0.65 -10.14
N GLU A 63 3.48 -0.20 -10.66
CA GLU A 63 3.77 1.19 -10.89
C GLU A 63 4.12 1.39 -12.36
N TYR A 64 3.54 2.43 -12.94
CA TYR A 64 3.82 2.87 -14.29
C TYR A 64 4.45 4.26 -14.26
N THR A 65 5.73 4.33 -14.62
CA THR A 65 6.51 5.58 -14.66
C THR A 65 6.65 6.07 -16.10
N VAL A 66 6.36 7.35 -16.32
CA VAL A 66 6.53 8.02 -17.61
C VAL A 66 7.45 9.21 -17.40
N HIS A 67 8.51 9.27 -18.19
CA HIS A 67 9.31 10.49 -18.30
C HIS A 67 8.50 11.55 -19.05
N LEU A 68 8.23 12.67 -18.38
CA LEU A 68 7.77 13.88 -19.03
C LEU A 68 8.99 14.63 -19.59
N SER A 69 8.77 15.51 -20.56
CA SER A 69 9.85 16.28 -21.16
C SER A 69 10.60 17.14 -20.13
N GLY A 70 11.93 17.17 -20.25
CA GLY A 70 12.81 17.92 -19.36
C GLY A 70 13.16 17.14 -18.10
N ALA A 71 12.90 17.76 -16.95
CA ALA A 71 13.32 17.31 -15.62
C ALA A 71 12.18 16.63 -14.82
N TRP A 72 11.08 16.27 -15.47
CA TRP A 72 9.87 15.81 -14.79
C TRP A 72 9.58 14.34 -15.10
N GLU A 73 9.22 13.58 -14.08
CA GLU A 73 8.70 12.22 -14.22
C GLU A 73 7.34 12.14 -13.55
N THR A 74 6.42 11.38 -14.14
CA THR A 74 5.16 11.03 -13.49
C THR A 74 5.18 9.54 -13.20
N CYS A 75 4.57 9.15 -12.08
CA CYS A 75 4.36 7.76 -11.73
C CYS A 75 2.91 7.56 -11.36
N ALA A 76 2.25 6.57 -11.93
CA ALA A 76 0.97 6.07 -11.45
C ALA A 76 1.23 4.76 -10.71
N SER A 77 0.70 4.63 -9.50
CA SER A 77 0.80 3.41 -8.70
C SER A 77 -0.60 2.83 -8.47
N LEU A 78 -0.67 1.51 -8.53
CA LEU A 78 -1.83 0.74 -8.13
C LEU A 78 -1.34 -0.37 -7.21
N ALA A 79 -1.86 -0.43 -5.99
CA ALA A 79 -1.57 -1.48 -5.04
C ALA A 79 -2.86 -2.11 -4.52
N TYR A 80 -2.76 -3.39 -4.22
CA TYR A 80 -3.80 -4.19 -3.61
C TYR A 80 -3.24 -4.83 -2.36
N ASP A 81 -3.91 -4.56 -1.25
CA ASP A 81 -3.55 -4.99 0.08
C ASP A 81 -4.59 -5.98 0.58
N LEU A 82 -4.15 -7.21 0.80
CA LEU A 82 -4.91 -8.29 1.42
C LEU A 82 -4.52 -8.35 2.89
N ARG A 83 -5.43 -7.94 3.78
CA ARG A 83 -5.30 -8.17 5.22
C ARG A 83 -6.14 -9.40 5.54
N ILE A 84 -5.45 -10.48 5.90
CA ILE A 84 -6.11 -11.76 6.21
C ILE A 84 -7.00 -11.54 7.43
N ASP A 85 -8.25 -12.03 7.34
CA ASP A 85 -9.26 -11.93 8.41
C ASP A 85 -9.67 -10.50 8.80
N ALA A 86 -9.61 -9.53 7.87
CA ALA A 86 -10.15 -8.19 8.13
C ALA A 86 -10.81 -7.56 6.90
N TYR A 87 -10.01 -7.09 5.94
CA TYR A 87 -10.52 -6.41 4.76
C TYR A 87 -9.47 -6.33 3.65
N ASP A 88 -9.94 -6.18 2.42
CA ASP A 88 -9.11 -5.83 1.29
C ASP A 88 -9.13 -4.32 1.02
N SER A 89 -8.00 -3.77 0.58
CA SER A 89 -7.92 -2.36 0.23
C SER A 89 -7.18 -2.15 -1.10
N TRP A 90 -7.75 -1.27 -1.92
CA TRP A 90 -7.17 -0.83 -3.17
C TRP A 90 -6.58 0.57 -2.98
N THR A 91 -5.31 0.72 -3.33
CA THR A 91 -4.60 2.00 -3.27
C THR A 91 -4.26 2.45 -4.68
N LEU A 92 -4.75 3.64 -5.05
CA LEU A 92 -4.41 4.32 -6.30
C LEU A 92 -3.58 5.56 -5.97
N GLY A 93 -2.39 5.67 -6.56
CA GLY A 93 -1.50 6.79 -6.36
C GLY A 93 -1.06 7.41 -7.69
N ILE A 94 -0.88 8.73 -7.68
CA ILE A 94 -0.22 9.46 -8.77
C ILE A 94 0.82 10.36 -8.13
N GLY A 95 2.07 10.22 -8.57
CA GLY A 95 3.20 11.02 -8.13
C GLY A 95 3.78 11.83 -9.28
N LEU A 96 4.16 13.08 -8.99
CA LEU A 96 4.95 13.92 -9.88
C LEU A 96 6.31 14.16 -9.22
N MET A 97 7.36 13.84 -9.95
CA MET A 97 8.74 13.89 -9.49
C MET A 97 9.51 14.87 -10.38
N ARG A 98 10.47 15.58 -9.77
CA ARG A 98 11.42 16.41 -10.52
C ARG A 98 12.83 15.87 -10.31
N LEU A 99 13.45 15.39 -11.39
CA LEU A 99 14.87 15.06 -11.44
C LEU A 99 15.67 16.37 -11.41
N TRP A 100 16.61 16.50 -10.49
CA TRP A 100 17.49 17.67 -10.37
C TRP A 100 18.85 17.41 -11.01
#